data_AF-A0A2E9UCD9-F1
#
_entry.id   AF-A0A2E9UCD9-F1
#
_cell.length_a   1.000
_cell.length_b   1.000
_cell.length_c   1.000
_cell.angle_alpha   90.00
_cell.angle_beta   90.00
_cell.angle_gamma   90.00
#
_symmetry.space_group_name_H-M   'P 1'
#
loop_
_entity.id
_entity.type
_entity.pdbx_description
1 polymer ?
#
loop_
_entity_poly.entity_id
_entity_poly.type
_entity_poly.pdbx_seq_one_letter_code
_entity_poly.pdbx_strand_id
1 'polypeptide(L)'
;MQQPAETLKNNTNLSEVKSLGNQGKLQCPKCSSTIVKTYYEPQCLQCGYVDYSSELEKIESPGSTVVGSATRYMVRYKGHSENFKEKLTHVKVIRIKNRIVFDVNCPFCDSSMEQTSLSGKRKDLREERFKCGQGHRVSLVPAKKNGIAWR
;
A
#
# COMPACT_ATOMS: atom_id res chain seq x y z
N MET A 1 -13.76 -73.82 -0.83
CA MET A 1 -15.04 -73.23 -1.29
C MET A 1 -15.03 -71.76 -0.92
N GLN A 2 -14.96 -70.89 -1.93
CA GLN A 2 -15.06 -69.44 -1.77
C GLN A 2 -16.48 -69.04 -1.33
N GLN A 3 -16.57 -68.05 -0.44
CA GLN A 3 -17.76 -67.22 -0.27
C GLN A 3 -17.35 -65.73 -0.33
N PRO A 4 -18.26 -64.86 -0.82
CA PRO A 4 -17.92 -63.69 -1.64
C PRO A 4 -17.72 -62.39 -0.85
N ALA A 5 -17.04 -61.45 -1.51
CA ALA A 5 -16.76 -60.10 -1.04
C ALA A 5 -18.04 -59.26 -0.87
N GLU A 6 -18.24 -58.70 0.32
CA GLU A 6 -19.26 -57.70 0.60
C GLU A 6 -18.87 -56.34 0.03
N THR A 7 -19.71 -55.83 -0.87
CA THR A 7 -19.71 -54.46 -1.38
C THR A 7 -20.01 -53.45 -0.27
N LEU A 8 -19.04 -52.59 0.06
CA LEU A 8 -19.29 -51.31 0.72
C LEU A 8 -19.28 -50.20 -0.33
N LYS A 9 -20.49 -49.73 -0.67
CA LYS A 9 -20.72 -48.51 -1.45
C LYS A 9 -20.45 -47.31 -0.54
N ASN A 10 -19.28 -46.69 -0.66
CA ASN A 10 -19.02 -45.43 0.01
C ASN A 10 -19.61 -44.27 -0.79
N ASN A 11 -20.88 -43.98 -0.48
CA ASN A 11 -21.51 -42.70 -0.78
C ASN A 11 -20.97 -41.66 0.22
N THR A 12 -19.95 -40.91 -0.17
CA THR A 12 -19.53 -39.72 0.58
C THR A 12 -20.01 -38.48 -0.18
N ASN A 13 -21.27 -38.13 0.04
CA ASN A 13 -21.72 -36.76 -0.15
C ASN A 13 -21.68 -36.09 1.23
N LEU A 14 -20.72 -35.20 1.44
CA LEU A 14 -20.88 -34.01 2.27
C LEU A 14 -19.61 -33.15 2.13
N SER A 15 -19.69 -32.13 1.29
CA SER A 15 -19.31 -30.76 1.67
C SER A 15 -17.94 -30.48 2.32
N GLU A 16 -16.86 -31.17 1.94
CA GLU A 16 -15.50 -30.87 2.43
C GLU A 16 -14.55 -30.23 1.40
N VAL A 17 -15.10 -29.49 0.42
CA VAL A 17 -14.32 -28.50 -0.34
C VAL A 17 -14.91 -27.12 -0.14
N LYS A 18 -15.11 -26.74 1.12
CA LYS A 18 -15.05 -25.34 1.54
C LYS A 18 -13.72 -25.12 2.24
N SER A 19 -12.61 -25.24 1.50
CA SER A 19 -11.33 -24.69 1.93
C SER A 19 -11.43 -23.16 1.87
N LEU A 20 -12.01 -22.61 2.94
CA LEU A 20 -11.71 -21.35 3.58
C LEU A 20 -10.97 -20.35 2.69
N GLY A 21 -11.72 -19.68 1.82
CA GLY A 21 -11.37 -18.38 1.28
C GLY A 21 -11.34 -17.36 2.41
N ASN A 22 -10.29 -17.39 3.23
CA ASN A 22 -10.05 -16.36 4.23
C ASN A 22 -8.99 -15.41 3.66
N GLN A 23 -9.48 -14.32 3.08
CA GLN A 23 -8.70 -13.18 2.63
C GLN A 23 -7.98 -12.54 3.83
N GLY A 24 -6.86 -13.14 4.24
CA GLY A 24 -5.95 -12.58 5.23
C GLY A 24 -5.23 -11.38 4.64
N LYS A 25 -5.90 -10.23 4.57
CA LYS A 25 -5.26 -8.96 4.23
C LYS A 25 -4.13 -8.76 5.23
N LEU A 26 -2.89 -8.82 4.77
CA LEU A 26 -1.71 -8.58 5.59
C LEU A 26 -1.75 -7.15 6.11
N GLN A 27 -2.09 -6.98 7.38
CA GLN A 27 -2.16 -5.68 8.02
C GLN A 27 -0.86 -5.38 8.73
N CYS A 28 -0.39 -4.15 8.58
CA CYS A 28 0.79 -3.66 9.26
C CYS A 28 0.51 -3.52 10.76
N PRO A 29 1.31 -4.14 11.64
CA PRO A 29 1.13 -4.06 13.10
C PRO A 29 1.33 -2.63 13.65
N LYS A 30 2.06 -1.76 12.93
CA LYS A 30 2.32 -0.38 13.38
C LYS A 30 1.20 0.62 13.09
N CYS A 31 0.43 0.43 12.02
CA CYS A 31 -0.52 1.45 11.55
C CYS A 31 -1.79 0.88 10.93
N SER A 32 -1.98 -0.43 11.03
CA SER A 32 -3.14 -1.17 10.51
C SER A 32 -3.44 -0.90 9.04
N SER A 33 -2.40 -0.54 8.28
CA SER A 33 -2.47 -0.34 6.83
C SER A 33 -1.97 -1.61 6.14
N THR A 34 -2.48 -1.90 4.94
CA THR A 34 -2.10 -3.14 4.24
C THR A 34 -0.62 -3.15 3.85
N ILE A 35 0.00 -4.31 4.00
CA ILE A 35 1.33 -4.64 3.49
C ILE A 35 1.16 -5.08 2.04
N VAL A 36 1.92 -4.47 1.15
CA VAL A 36 1.88 -4.74 -0.29
C VAL A 36 3.20 -5.31 -0.75
N LYS A 37 3.18 -6.11 -1.81
CA LYS A 37 4.38 -6.69 -2.40
C LYS A 37 5.09 -5.64 -3.25
N THR A 38 6.27 -5.18 -2.85
CA THR A 38 7.12 -4.30 -3.68
C THR A 38 8.09 -5.11 -4.52
N TYR A 39 8.92 -4.44 -5.34
CA TYR A 39 9.95 -5.12 -6.16
C TYR A 39 10.97 -5.90 -5.31
N TYR A 40 11.33 -5.41 -4.12
CA TYR A 40 12.36 -6.02 -3.27
C TYR A 40 11.75 -6.84 -2.13
N GLU A 41 10.77 -6.27 -1.41
CA GLU A 41 10.25 -6.87 -0.18
C GLU A 41 8.80 -6.42 0.11
N PRO A 42 8.04 -7.17 0.93
CA PRO A 42 6.70 -6.78 1.33
C PRO A 42 6.72 -5.68 2.38
N GLN A 43 6.10 -4.54 2.07
CA GLN A 43 6.20 -3.34 2.88
C GLN A 43 4.86 -2.62 3.03
N CYS A 44 4.65 -2.03 4.21
CA CYS A 44 3.56 -1.10 4.47
C CYS A 44 3.89 0.28 3.88
N LEU A 45 3.10 0.77 2.92
CA LEU A 45 3.33 2.08 2.28
C LEU A 45 3.15 3.26 3.24
N GLN A 46 2.35 3.10 4.29
CA GLN A 46 2.02 4.19 5.21
C GLN A 46 3.12 4.43 6.26
N CYS A 47 3.86 3.39 6.66
CA CYS A 47 4.84 3.50 7.74
C CYS A 47 6.16 2.77 7.47
N GLY A 48 6.35 2.19 6.29
CA GLY A 48 7.58 1.52 5.91
C GLY A 48 7.90 0.22 6.67
N TYR A 49 6.96 -0.30 7.48
CA TYR A 49 7.13 -1.61 8.13
C TYR A 49 7.30 -2.71 7.08
N VAL A 50 8.30 -3.57 7.27
CA VAL A 50 8.56 -4.71 6.40
C VAL A 50 8.18 -5.98 7.14
N ASP A 51 7.51 -6.90 6.47
CA ASP A 51 7.08 -8.17 7.04
C ASP A 51 7.78 -9.35 6.41
N TYR A 52 8.79 -9.89 7.09
CA TYR A 52 9.50 -11.10 6.66
C TYR A 52 8.81 -12.40 7.11
N SER A 53 7.77 -12.32 7.94
CA SER A 53 7.12 -13.52 8.51
C SER A 53 6.06 -14.12 7.61
N SER A 54 5.57 -13.34 6.64
CA SER A 54 4.46 -13.71 5.78
C SER A 54 4.91 -14.29 4.44
N GLU A 55 4.22 -15.35 4.01
CA GLU A 55 4.44 -15.95 2.69
C GLU A 55 4.15 -14.94 1.57
N LEU A 56 5.15 -14.68 0.71
CA LEU A 56 5.11 -13.69 -0.38
C LEU A 56 4.03 -13.94 -1.43
N GLU A 57 3.45 -15.13 -1.46
CA GLU A 57 2.35 -15.52 -2.35
C GLU A 57 1.01 -14.94 -1.92
N LYS A 58 0.84 -14.63 -0.62
CA LYS A 58 -0.40 -14.07 -0.05
C LYS A 58 -0.46 -12.54 -0.15
N ILE A 59 0.63 -11.90 -0.60
CA ILE A 59 0.80 -10.46 -0.55
C ILE A 59 0.40 -9.86 -1.91
N GLU A 60 -0.70 -9.11 -1.93
CA GLU A 60 -1.16 -8.43 -3.14
C GLU A 60 -0.14 -7.38 -3.59
N SER A 61 0.15 -7.36 -4.89
CA SER A 61 0.87 -6.24 -5.51
C SER A 61 0.03 -4.97 -5.33
N PRO A 62 0.64 -3.82 -4.99
CA PRO A 62 -0.11 -2.59 -5.06
C PRO A 62 -0.58 -2.44 -6.50
N GLY A 63 -1.87 -2.14 -6.71
CA GLY A 63 -2.41 -1.98 -8.06
C GLY A 63 -1.60 -0.97 -8.89
N SER A 64 -1.97 -0.79 -10.16
CA SER A 64 -1.24 0.00 -11.18
C SER A 64 -0.76 1.41 -10.77
N THR A 65 -1.20 1.94 -9.63
CA THR A 65 -0.88 3.24 -9.05
C THR A 65 0.45 3.33 -8.30
N VAL A 66 1.17 2.23 -8.06
CA VAL A 66 2.46 2.25 -7.35
C VAL A 66 3.48 1.39 -8.09
N VAL A 67 4.35 2.02 -8.86
CA VAL A 67 5.54 1.38 -9.44
C VAL A 67 6.72 1.87 -8.60
N GLY A 68 7.36 0.99 -7.84
CA GLY A 68 8.31 1.42 -6.83
C GLY A 68 9.26 0.37 -6.29
N SER A 69 10.55 0.72 -6.32
CA SER A 69 11.69 -0.01 -5.76
C SER A 69 11.77 0.24 -4.25
N ALA A 70 11.40 -0.76 -3.43
CA ALA A 70 11.52 -0.78 -1.97
C ALA A 70 10.93 0.48 -1.30
N THR A 71 11.74 1.54 -1.15
CA THR A 71 11.37 2.80 -0.50
C THR A 71 10.93 3.91 -1.43
N ARG A 72 11.09 3.79 -2.76
CA ARG A 72 10.71 4.83 -3.74
C ARG A 72 9.45 4.41 -4.48
N TYR A 73 8.47 5.31 -4.55
CA TYR A 73 7.17 5.11 -5.18
C TYR A 73 6.87 6.22 -6.17
N MET A 74 6.32 5.85 -7.33
CA MET A 74 5.63 6.80 -8.20
C MET A 74 4.16 6.85 -7.79
N VAL A 75 3.68 8.04 -7.42
CA VAL A 75 2.33 8.27 -6.92
C VAL A 75 1.54 9.06 -7.97
N ARG A 76 0.29 8.65 -8.23
CA ARG A 76 -0.62 9.32 -9.17
C ARG A 76 -1.43 10.44 -8.52
N TYR A 77 -1.79 11.43 -9.33
CA TYR A 77 -2.69 12.50 -8.94
C TYR A 77 -4.11 11.98 -8.73
N LYS A 78 -4.77 12.44 -7.66
CA LYS A 78 -6.17 12.11 -7.34
C LYS A 78 -6.98 13.34 -6.92
N GLY A 79 -6.53 14.53 -7.29
CA GLY A 79 -7.28 15.76 -7.06
C GLY A 79 -8.32 16.03 -8.15
N HIS A 80 -8.90 17.23 -8.12
CA HIS A 80 -10.00 17.63 -8.99
C HIS A 80 -9.57 18.08 -10.40
N SER A 81 -8.33 18.53 -10.56
CA SER A 81 -7.87 19.10 -11.84
C SER A 81 -7.47 18.01 -12.83
N GLU A 82 -8.09 17.99 -14.01
CA GLU A 82 -7.77 16.99 -15.03
C GLU A 82 -6.36 17.14 -15.61
N ASN A 83 -5.84 18.37 -15.63
CA ASN A 83 -4.52 18.72 -16.15
C ASN A 83 -3.36 17.98 -15.45
N PHE A 84 -3.61 17.43 -14.25
CA PHE A 84 -2.59 16.75 -13.46
C PHE A 84 -2.78 15.23 -13.40
N LYS A 85 -3.80 14.66 -14.07
CA LYS A 85 -4.08 13.21 -14.04
C LYS A 85 -2.88 12.36 -14.48
N GLU A 86 -2.12 12.83 -15.47
CA GLU A 86 -0.96 12.14 -16.01
C GLU A 86 0.34 12.47 -15.26
N LYS A 87 0.33 13.46 -14.37
CA LYS A 87 1.51 13.85 -13.60
C LYS A 87 1.76 12.87 -12.47
N LEU A 88 2.98 12.36 -12.42
CA LEU A 88 3.46 11.45 -11.39
C LEU A 88 4.38 12.21 -10.44
N THR A 89 4.28 11.88 -9.16
CA THR A 89 5.17 12.40 -8.12
C THR A 89 6.03 11.27 -7.58
N HIS A 90 7.32 11.50 -7.44
CA HIS A 90 8.22 10.57 -6.76
C HIS A 90 8.14 10.81 -5.25
N VAL A 91 7.81 9.75 -4.52
CA VAL A 91 7.75 9.74 -3.06
C VAL A 91 8.69 8.66 -2.55
N LYS A 92 9.61 9.03 -1.68
CA LYS A 92 10.50 8.12 -1.00
C LYS A 92 10.13 8.05 0.48
N VAL A 93 9.99 6.85 1.02
CA VAL A 93 9.86 6.65 2.47
C VAL A 93 11.25 6.62 3.07
N ILE A 94 11.53 7.56 3.98
CA ILE A 94 12.78 7.66 4.71
C ILE A 94 12.54 7.53 6.20
N ARG A 95 13.54 7.00 6.91
CA ARG A 95 13.51 6.89 8.36
C ARG A 95 14.43 7.93 8.97
N ILE A 96 13.87 8.81 9.79
CA ILE A 96 14.62 9.82 10.54
C ILE A 96 14.50 9.48 12.02
N LYS A 97 15.58 8.95 12.61
CA LYS A 97 15.61 8.42 13.99
C LYS A 97 14.52 7.35 14.18
N ASN A 98 13.55 7.61 15.06
CA ASN A 98 12.44 6.71 15.36
C ASN A 98 11.17 7.02 14.55
N ARG A 99 11.22 7.95 13.61
CA ARG A 99 10.07 8.37 12.81
C ARG A 99 10.24 7.96 11.35
N ILE A 100 9.12 7.58 10.72
CA ILE A 100 9.03 7.41 9.28
C ILE A 100 8.47 8.70 8.69
N VAL A 101 9.09 9.21 7.64
CA VAL A 101 8.76 10.46 6.96
C VAL A 101 8.77 10.21 5.46
N PHE A 102 7.92 10.93 4.72
CA PHE A 102 7.98 10.93 3.25
C PHE A 102 8.89 12.07 2.77
N ASP A 103 9.78 11.72 1.86
CA ASP A 103 10.58 12.63 1.04
C ASP A 103 9.93 12.71 -0.34
N VAL A 104 9.55 13.91 -0.76
CA VAL A 104 8.68 14.12 -1.94
C VAL A 104 9.37 15.07 -2.90
N ASN A 105 9.42 14.69 -4.18
CA ASN A 105 9.87 15.58 -5.24
C ASN A 105 8.68 16.37 -5.80
N CYS A 106 8.90 17.62 -6.16
CA CYS A 106 7.85 18.44 -6.75
C CYS A 106 7.51 17.95 -8.16
N PRO A 107 6.23 17.64 -8.50
CA PRO A 107 5.85 17.20 -9.85
C PRO A 107 5.94 18.29 -10.93
N PHE A 108 6.26 19.53 -10.54
CA PHE A 108 6.34 20.69 -11.43
C PHE A 108 7.76 21.13 -11.73
N CYS A 109 8.66 21.05 -10.75
CA CYS A 109 10.03 21.54 -10.87
C CYS A 109 11.10 20.54 -10.39
N ASP A 110 10.70 19.30 -10.09
CA ASP A 110 11.55 18.18 -9.66
C ASP A 110 12.46 18.44 -8.43
N SER A 111 12.32 19.60 -7.78
CA SER A 111 13.03 19.93 -6.55
C SER A 111 12.48 19.16 -5.36
N SER A 112 13.32 18.85 -4.38
CA SER A 112 12.88 18.31 -3.08
C SER A 112 11.89 19.26 -2.41
N MET A 113 10.89 18.69 -1.74
CA MET A 113 9.85 19.42 -1.03
C MET A 113 9.99 19.23 0.49
N GLU A 114 9.73 20.30 1.23
CA GLU A 114 9.74 20.28 2.69
C GLU A 114 8.34 20.06 3.24
N GLN A 115 8.23 19.25 4.30
CA GLN A 115 6.97 19.01 4.98
C GLN A 115 6.52 20.28 5.71
N THR A 116 5.27 20.69 5.49
CA THR A 116 4.68 21.88 6.11
C THR A 116 3.49 21.50 6.98
N SER A 117 3.48 21.96 8.23
CA SER A 117 2.28 21.95 9.05
C SER A 117 1.40 23.14 8.66
N LEU A 118 0.11 22.92 8.39
CA LEU A 118 -0.80 24.04 8.18
C LEU A 118 -0.96 24.83 9.47
N SER A 119 -0.77 26.15 9.33
CA SER A 119 -1.37 27.12 10.22
C SER A 119 -2.90 27.11 10.03
N GLY A 120 -3.66 26.78 11.09
CA GLY A 120 -5.04 27.23 11.28
C GLY A 120 -6.22 26.29 10.91
N LYS A 121 -6.04 25.22 10.12
CA LYS A 121 -7.13 24.24 9.85
C LYS A 121 -6.79 22.86 10.42
N ARG A 122 -7.78 22.19 11.02
CA ARG A 122 -7.64 20.82 11.54
C ARG A 122 -7.13 19.91 10.44
N LYS A 123 -6.01 19.21 10.72
CA LYS A 123 -5.40 18.22 9.84
C LYS A 123 -6.43 17.11 9.59
N ASP A 124 -6.72 16.78 8.33
CA ASP A 124 -7.28 15.46 8.02
C ASP A 124 -6.26 14.44 8.53
N LEU A 125 -6.68 13.55 9.44
CA LEU A 125 -5.79 12.79 10.33
C LEU A 125 -4.60 12.09 9.64
N ARG A 126 -4.70 11.84 8.33
CA ARG A 126 -3.74 11.11 7.50
C ARG A 126 -3.19 11.91 6.30
N GLU A 127 -3.49 13.19 6.17
CA GLU A 127 -2.93 14.04 5.11
C GLU A 127 -1.56 14.60 5.52
N GLU A 128 -0.58 14.54 4.62
CA GLU A 128 0.71 15.21 4.78
C GLU A 128 0.95 16.22 3.67
N ARG A 129 1.40 17.43 4.01
CA ARG A 129 1.55 18.53 3.05
C ARG A 129 3.01 18.90 2.87
N PHE A 130 3.36 19.22 1.63
CA PHE A 130 4.70 19.52 1.19
C PHE A 130 4.71 20.83 0.40
N LYS A 131 5.78 21.61 0.54
CA LYS A 131 6.01 22.84 -0.23
C LYS A 131 7.43 22.82 -0.80
N CYS A 132 7.60 23.19 -2.07
CA CYS A 132 8.93 23.39 -2.64
C CYS A 132 9.41 24.85 -2.51
N GLY A 133 10.70 25.09 -2.77
CA GLY A 133 11.29 26.44 -2.73
C GLY A 133 10.64 27.45 -3.69
N GLN A 134 10.08 26.98 -4.82
CA GLN A 134 9.35 27.81 -5.79
C GLN A 134 7.91 28.13 -5.37
N GLY A 135 7.40 27.51 -4.30
CA GLY A 135 6.06 27.77 -3.78
C GLY A 135 4.96 26.79 -4.22
N HIS A 136 5.28 25.79 -5.04
CA HIS A 136 4.33 24.69 -5.35
C HIS A 136 4.00 23.90 -4.09
N ARG A 137 2.76 23.41 -4.01
CA ARG A 137 2.24 22.65 -2.87
C ARG A 137 1.72 21.31 -3.35
N VAL A 138 2.00 20.27 -2.57
CA VAL A 138 1.54 18.91 -2.81
C VAL A 138 1.03 18.34 -1.49
N SER A 139 -0.09 17.65 -1.54
CA SER A 139 -0.64 16.95 -0.39
C SER A 139 -0.68 15.44 -0.66
N LEU A 140 -0.01 14.65 0.16
CA LEU A 140 -0.17 13.20 0.18
C LEU A 140 -1.41 12.83 0.99
N VAL A 141 -2.29 12.06 0.37
CA VAL A 141 -3.54 11.57 0.97
C VAL A 141 -3.63 10.06 0.84
N PRO A 142 -4.21 9.36 1.84
CA PRO A 142 -4.49 7.94 1.72
C PRO A 142 -5.52 7.70 0.60
N ALA A 143 -5.23 6.76 -0.28
CA ALA A 143 -6.11 6.31 -1.35
C ALA A 143 -7.00 5.14 -0.89
N LYS A 144 -8.01 4.80 -1.71
CA LYS A 144 -8.81 3.58 -1.49
C LYS A 144 -7.87 2.37 -1.63
N LYS A 145 -8.08 1.31 -0.82
CA LYS A 145 -7.20 0.14 -0.71
C LYS A 145 -5.80 0.42 -0.13
N ASN A 146 -5.68 1.33 0.83
CA ASN A 146 -4.45 1.55 1.61
C ASN A 146 -3.21 1.98 0.80
N GLY A 147 -3.41 2.54 -0.39
CA GLY A 147 -2.37 3.21 -1.18
C GLY A 147 -2.19 4.67 -0.77
N ILE A 148 -1.20 5.33 -1.38
CA ILE A 148 -0.98 6.78 -1.26
C ILE A 148 -1.31 7.41 -2.62
N ALA A 149 -1.90 8.59 -2.59
CA ALA A 149 -2.13 9.44 -3.76
C ALA A 149 -1.68 10.87 -3.45
N TRP A 150 -1.35 11.65 -4.48
CA TRP A 150 -1.05 13.07 -4.31
C TRP A 150 -2.20 13.93 -4.85
N ARG A 151 -2.41 15.09 -4.23
CA ARG A 151 -3.38 16.11 -4.63
C ARG A 151 -2.77 17.50 -4.59
#